data_AF-A0A2I1CJR6-F1
#
_entry.id   AF-A0A2I1CJR6-F1
#
_cell.length_a   1.000
_cell.length_b   1.000
_cell.length_c   1.000
_cell.angle_alpha   90.00
_cell.angle_beta   90.00
_cell.angle_gamma   90.00
#
_symmetry.space_group_name_H-M   'P 1'
#
loop_
_entity.id
_entity.type
_entity.pdbx_description
1 polymer ?
#
loop_
_entity_poly.entity_id
_entity_poly.type
_entity_poly.pdbx_seq_one_letter_code
_entity_poly.pdbx_strand_id
1 'polypeptide(L)' 'LMVVVVVFDISAILQIAAPNYATLVAGRFIRGIGVGLLAIGATLYISKIAPPNIRGTLLVLESISITSGVVMF' A
#
# COMPACT_ATOMS: atom_id res chain seq x y z
N LEU A 1 -10.19 -1.15 1.39
CA LEU A 1 -9.27 -2.24 1.01
C LEU A 1 -9.57 -2.77 -0.39
N MET A 2 -10.75 -3.34 -0.68
CA MET A 2 -11.03 -3.96 -1.98
C MET A 2 -10.83 -3.01 -3.19
N VAL A 3 -11.34 -1.76 -3.12
CA VAL A 3 -11.15 -0.76 -4.18
C VAL A 3 -9.67 -0.39 -4.38
N VAL A 4 -8.88 -0.37 -3.31
CA VAL A 4 -7.47 0.03 -3.37
C VAL A 4 -6.61 -1.08 -4.01
N VAL A 5 -6.96 -2.34 -3.77
CA VAL A 5 -6.32 -3.50 -4.42
C VAL A 5 -6.55 -3.45 -5.93
N VAL A 6 -7.78 -3.15 -6.37
CA VAL A 6 -8.09 -3.02 -7.81
C VAL A 6 -7.28 -1.88 -8.44
N VAL A 7 -7.12 -0.75 -7.76
CA VAL A 7 -6.28 0.36 -8.24
C VAL A 7 -4.80 -0.03 -8.29
N PHE A 8 -4.34 -0.86 -7.36
CA PHE A 8 -2.97 -1.36 -7.35
C PHE A 8 -2.70 -2.31 -8.53
N ASP A 9 -3.62 -3.24 -8.82
CA ASP A 9 -3.52 -4.12 -9.99
C ASP A 9 -3.50 -3.33 -11.31
N ILE A 10 -4.36 -2.32 -11.44
CA ILE A 10 -4.37 -1.43 -12.62
C ILE A 10 -3.04 -0.70 -12.76
N SER A 11 -2.45 -0.23 -11.66
CA SER A 11 -1.14 0.43 -11.68
C SER A 11 -0.01 -0.50 -12.12
N ALA A 12 -0.06 -1.78 -11.74
CA ALA A 12 0.92 -2.79 -12.15
C ALA A 12 0.82 -3.09 -13.65
N ILE A 13 -0.41 -3.26 -14.16
CA ILE A 13 -0.67 -3.48 -15.59
C ILE A 13 -0.18 -2.29 -16.42
N LEU A 14 -0.45 -1.06 -15.96
CA LEU A 14 -0.01 0.17 -16.64
C LEU A 14 1.52 0.30 -16.68
N GLN A 15 2.22 -0.22 -15.68
CA GLN A 15 3.69 -0.21 -15.61
C GLN A 15 4.33 -1.26 -16.53
N ILE A 16 3.69 -2.43 -16.68
CA ILE A 16 4.14 -3.51 -17.56
C ILE A 16 3.86 -3.19 -19.03
N ALA A 17 2.71 -2.56 -19.31
CA ALA A 17 2.31 -2.18 -20.67
C ALA A 17 2.92 -0.85 -21.14
N ALA A 18 3.79 -0.21 -20.34
CA ALA A 18 4.24 1.16 -20.58
C ALA A 18 5.09 1.28 -21.86
N PRO A 19 4.61 1.98 -22.92
CA PRO A 19 5.36 2.18 -24.16
C PRO A 19 6.28 3.41 -24.09
N ASN A 20 6.01 4.36 -23.17
CA ASN A 20 6.70 5.64 -23.05
C ASN A 20 7.09 5.96 -21.60
N TYR A 21 8.10 6.82 -21.41
CA TYR A 21 8.59 7.26 -20.09
C TYR A 21 7.49 7.96 -19.25
N ALA A 22 6.60 8.70 -19.91
CA ALA A 22 5.48 9.38 -19.25
C ALA A 22 4.49 8.39 -18.59
N THR A 23 4.22 7.25 -19.24
CA THR A 23 3.37 6.18 -18.71
C THR A 23 4.00 5.46 -17.52
N LEU A 24 5.33 5.29 -17.50
CA LEU A 24 6.06 4.76 -16.34
C LEU A 24 5.93 5.69 -15.13
N VAL A 25 6.10 7.00 -15.34
CA VAL A 25 5.97 8.01 -14.29
C VAL A 25 4.54 8.05 -13.75
N ALA A 26 3.53 8.08 -14.63
CA ALA A 26 2.13 8.05 -14.23
C ALA A 26 1.78 6.78 -13.43
N GLY A 27 2.25 5.60 -13.87
CA GLY A 27 2.07 4.36 -13.13
C GLY A 27 2.72 4.37 -11.74
N ARG A 28 3.89 5.01 -11.58
CA ARG A 28 4.56 5.16 -10.28
C ARG A 28 3.79 6.08 -9.33
N PHE A 29 3.24 7.18 -9.83
CA PHE A 29 2.37 8.07 -9.04
C PHE A 29 1.11 7.34 -8.54
N ILE A 30 0.42 6.63 -9.43
CA ILE A 30 -0.80 5.88 -9.09
C ILE A 30 -0.47 4.76 -8.07
N ARG A 31 0.64 4.05 -8.28
CA ARG A 31 1.11 3.02 -7.36
C ARG A 31 1.42 3.59 -5.97
N GLY A 32 2.08 4.74 -5.89
CA GLY A 32 2.36 5.42 -4.62
C GLY A 32 1.09 5.81 -3.84
N ILE A 33 0.08 6.34 -4.54
CA ILE A 33 -1.23 6.65 -3.96
C ILE A 33 -1.92 5.37 -3.45
N GLY A 34 -1.86 4.29 -4.24
CA GLY A 34 -2.42 2.99 -3.86
C GLY A 34 -1.78 2.42 -2.58
N VAL A 35 -0.46 2.42 -2.48
CA VAL A 35 0.27 1.94 -1.28
C VAL A 35 -0.06 2.78 -0.05
N GLY A 36 -0.13 4.11 -0.19
CA GLY A 36 -0.48 5.00 0.93
C GLY A 36 -1.90 4.74 1.46
N LEU A 37 -2.89 4.54 0.59
CA LEU A 37 -4.25 4.20 1.01
C LEU A 37 -4.35 2.80 1.62
N LEU A 38 -3.56 1.83 1.14
CA LEU A 38 -3.49 0.49 1.73
C LEU A 38 -2.95 0.55 3.17
N ALA A 39 -1.87 1.29 3.38
CA ALA A 39 -1.25 1.47 4.70
C ALA A 39 -2.22 2.07 5.73
N ILE A 40 -2.95 3.12 5.35
CA ILE A 40 -3.96 3.74 6.22
C ILE A 40 -5.10 2.75 6.51
N GLY A 41 -5.56 2.03 5.49
CA GLY A 41 -6.62 1.03 5.61
C GLY A 41 -6.27 -0.12 6.56
N ALA A 42 -5.04 -0.65 6.47
CA ALA A 42 -4.55 -1.72 7.33
C ALA A 42 -4.40 -1.26 8.78
N THR A 43 -3.80 -0.08 9.00
CA THR A 43 -3.65 0.54 10.33
C THR A 43 -5.01 0.78 11.00
N LEU A 44 -6.02 1.25 10.24
CA LEU A 44 -7.39 1.45 10.74
C LEU A 44 -8.09 0.14 11.08
N TYR A 45 -7.87 -0.92 10.30
CA TYR A 45 -8.47 -2.23 10.55
C TYR A 45 -7.91 -2.84 11.84
N ILE A 46 -6.59 -2.75 12.02
CA ILE A 46 -5.93 -3.19 13.25
C ILE A 46 -6.36 -2.38 14.47
N SER A 47 -6.57 -1.07 14.32
CA SER A 47 -7.10 -0.23 15.41
C SER A 47 -8.50 -0.67 15.89
N LYS A 48 -9.34 -1.20 14.99
CA LYS A 48 -10.69 -1.70 15.31
C LYS A 48 -10.68 -3.07 16.01
N ILE A 49 -9.69 -3.91 15.72
CA ILE A 49 -9.60 -5.28 16.27
C ILE A 49 -8.68 -5.36 17.49
N ALA A 50 -7.78 -4.40 17.68
CA ALA A 50 -6.73 -4.47 18.70
C ALA A 50 -7.27 -4.26 20.14
N PRO A 51 -7.10 -5.25 21.04
CA PRO A 51 -7.36 -5.08 22.46
C PRO A 51 -6.33 -4.11 23.10
N PRO A 52 -6.74 -3.33 24.13
CA PRO A 52 -5.98 -2.18 24.63
C PRO A 52 -4.54 -2.49 25.09
N ASN A 53 -4.24 -3.72 25.49
CA ASN A 53 -2.92 -4.12 25.99
C ASN A 53 -1.85 -4.37 24.91
N ILE A 54 -2.22 -4.57 23.64
CA ILE A 54 -1.28 -4.91 22.55
C ILE A 54 -1.36 -3.97 21.34
N ARG A 55 -2.12 -2.87 21.46
CA ARG A 55 -2.27 -1.85 20.41
C ARG A 55 -0.94 -1.35 19.85
N GLY A 56 0.07 -1.18 20.70
CA GLY A 56 1.41 -0.76 20.29
C GLY A 56 2.13 -1.80 19.44
N THR A 57 2.11 -3.08 19.83
CA THR A 57 2.78 -4.16 19.09
C THR A 57 2.17 -4.40 17.72
N LEU A 58 0.84 -4.37 17.59
CA LEU A 58 0.19 -4.50 16.28
C LEU A 58 0.52 -3.33 15.34
N LEU A 59 0.63 -2.10 15.87
CA LEU A 59 1.00 -0.94 15.09
C LEU A 59 2.46 -1.03 14.58
N VAL A 60 3.37 -1.53 15.42
CA VAL A 60 4.77 -1.74 15.04
C VAL A 60 4.91 -2.83 13.97
N LEU A 61 4.15 -3.93 14.08
CA LEU A 61 4.12 -4.99 13.06
C LEU A 61 3.66 -4.47 11.69
N GLU A 62 2.62 -3.62 11.64
CA GLU A 62 2.18 -2.95 10.42
C GLU A 62 3.25 -2.04 9.83
N SER A 63 3.86 -1.22 10.68
CA SER A 63 4.92 -0.29 10.27
C SER A 63 6.11 -1.05 9.66
N ILE A 64 6.48 -2.19 10.25
CA ILE A 64 7.53 -3.07 9.73
C ILE A 64 7.13 -3.68 8.38
N SER A 65 5.88 -4.15 8.24
CA SER A 65 5.38 -4.72 6.98
C SER A 65 5.35 -3.69 5.83
N ILE A 66 4.96 -2.46 6.12
CA ILE A 66 4.97 -1.36 5.14
C ILE A 66 6.40 -0.97 4.77
N THR A 67 7.28 -0.85 5.76
CA THR A 67 8.69 -0.47 5.56
C THR A 67 9.44 -1.55 4.77
N SER A 68 9.22 -2.83 5.07
CA SER A 68 9.81 -3.93 4.30
C SER A 68 9.29 -3.97 2.86
N GLY A 69 7.99 -3.70 2.67
CA GLY A 69 7.39 -3.57 1.35
C GLY A 69 8.03 -2.45 0.51
N VAL A 70 8.21 -1.25 1.07
CA VAL A 70 8.84 -0.12 0.38
C VAL A 70 10.32 -0.37 0.08
N VAL A 71 11.06 -1.02 0.98
CA VAL A 71 12.50 -1.28 0.81
C VAL A 71 12.76 -2.36 -0.25
N MET A 72 11.87 -3.33 -0.42
CA MET A 72 12.01 -4.38 -1.44
C MET A 72 11.57 -3.96 -2.86
N PHE A 73 10.95 -2.78 -3.00
CA PHE A 73 10.52 -2.24 -4.30
C PHE A 73 11.56 -1.36 -4.96
#